data_AF-A0A351UIU1-F1
#
_entry.id   AF-A0A351UIU1-F1
#
_cell.length_a   1.000
_cell.length_b   1.000
_cell.length_c   1.000
_cell.angle_alpha   90.00
_cell.angle_beta   90.00
_cell.angle_gamma   90.00
#
_symmetry.space_group_name_H-M   'P 1'
#
loop_
_entity.id
_entity.type
_entity.pdbx_description
1 polymer ?
#
loop_
_entity_poly.entity_id
_entity_poly.type
_entity_poly.pdbx_seq_one_letter_code
_entity_poly.pdbx_strand_id
1 'polypeptide(L)'
;MDTEKVEVYLYKDKKSYQGGRFKPPAWSGGMVHHSGQPGSAWSLAIYEPLDKRIAAHELTHLYFRSFFKNSAGRIPLWLNEGLAEMMAEEAAGSGRVPASGPAVKKPSPLKDFLALRQVPDGASGEFYPQAHSLVRFLKKANSPLKFEKFCRQLRDGEQPGRAMFSAYGFMTTADLESAWKKWAARPAP
;
A
#
# COMPACT_ATOMS: atom_id res chain seq x y z
N MET A 1 -11.02 -23.13 -8.46
CA MET A 1 -10.48 -21.76 -8.31
C MET A 1 -11.58 -20.94 -7.70
N ASP A 2 -11.42 -20.48 -6.45
CA ASP A 2 -12.39 -19.53 -5.88
C ASP A 2 -12.17 -18.18 -6.56
N THR A 3 -13.10 -17.78 -7.41
CA THR A 3 -13.12 -16.45 -8.03
C THR A 3 -13.85 -15.49 -7.09
N GLU A 4 -13.10 -14.57 -6.47
CA GLU A 4 -13.70 -13.50 -5.66
C GLU A 4 -14.29 -12.43 -6.59
N LYS A 5 -15.60 -12.19 -6.49
CA LYS A 5 -16.29 -11.19 -7.32
C LYS A 5 -15.99 -9.78 -6.79
N VAL A 6 -15.65 -8.87 -7.70
CA VAL A 6 -15.55 -7.44 -7.44
C VAL A 6 -16.59 -6.71 -8.29
N GLU A 7 -17.35 -5.82 -7.66
CA GLU A 7 -18.27 -4.90 -8.33
C GLU A 7 -17.57 -3.56 -8.58
N VAL A 8 -17.66 -3.03 -9.79
CA VAL A 8 -17.05 -1.74 -10.13
C VAL A 8 -18.15 -0.70 -10.37
N TYR A 9 -18.09 0.39 -9.62
CA TYR A 9 -18.99 1.52 -9.70
C TYR A 9 -18.21 2.72 -10.25
N LEU A 10 -18.47 3.07 -11.51
CA LEU A 10 -17.93 4.26 -12.16
C LEU A 10 -18.98 5.37 -12.15
N TYR A 11 -18.74 6.39 -11.35
CA TYR A 11 -19.61 7.56 -11.23
C TYR A 11 -19.25 8.63 -12.28
N LYS A 12 -20.23 9.44 -12.68
CA LYS A 12 -20.04 10.50 -13.68
C LYS A 12 -19.03 11.56 -13.25
N ASP A 13 -18.99 11.89 -11.96
CA ASP A 13 -18.16 12.96 -11.41
C ASP A 13 -17.96 12.79 -9.90
N LYS A 14 -17.08 13.61 -9.30
CA LYS A 14 -16.82 13.60 -7.86
C LYS A 14 -18.09 13.83 -7.02
N LYS A 15 -19.02 14.66 -7.50
CA LYS A 15 -20.26 15.00 -6.78
C LYS A 15 -21.18 13.78 -6.68
N SER A 16 -21.39 13.07 -7.78
CA SER A 16 -22.19 11.84 -7.84
C SER A 16 -21.52 10.69 -7.10
N TYR A 17 -20.20 10.61 -7.09
CA TYR A 17 -19.44 9.67 -6.24
C TYR A 17 -19.68 9.93 -4.75
N GLN A 18 -19.53 11.17 -4.29
CA GLN A 18 -19.76 11.56 -2.89
C GLN A 18 -21.21 11.38 -2.45
N GLY A 19 -22.17 11.69 -3.33
CA GLY A 19 -23.60 11.46 -3.10
C GLY A 19 -24.06 10.03 -3.40
N GLY A 20 -23.14 9.15 -3.78
CA GLY A 20 -23.43 7.83 -4.31
C GLY A 20 -23.78 6.79 -3.25
N ARG A 21 -23.86 5.53 -3.69
CA ARG A 21 -24.24 4.37 -2.87
C ARG A 21 -23.44 4.27 -1.57
N PHE A 22 -22.14 4.55 -1.64
CA PHE A 22 -21.20 4.29 -0.54
C PHE A 22 -20.86 5.51 0.32
N LYS A 23 -21.37 6.71 -0.03
CA LYS A 23 -21.13 7.97 0.70
C LYS A 23 -19.68 8.16 1.17
N PRO A 24 -18.71 8.11 0.25
CA PRO A 24 -17.29 8.15 0.58
C PRO A 24 -16.86 9.47 1.23
N PRO A 25 -15.76 9.50 1.99
CA PRO A 25 -15.23 10.73 2.58
C PRO A 25 -14.92 11.79 1.52
N ALA A 26 -15.13 13.06 1.86
CA ALA A 26 -15.00 14.17 0.90
C ALA A 26 -13.58 14.30 0.29
N TRP A 27 -12.56 13.89 1.04
CA TRP A 27 -11.17 13.90 0.63
C TRP A 27 -10.79 12.74 -0.31
N SER A 28 -11.60 11.68 -0.39
CA SER A 28 -11.27 10.48 -1.18
C SER A 28 -11.41 10.72 -2.69
N GLY A 29 -10.48 10.14 -3.45
CA GLY A 29 -10.50 10.11 -4.91
C GLY A 29 -11.12 8.83 -5.48
N GLY A 30 -11.08 7.76 -4.71
CA GLY A 30 -11.69 6.47 -4.98
C GLY A 30 -11.85 5.74 -3.64
N MET A 31 -12.48 4.57 -3.68
CA MET A 31 -12.66 3.76 -2.48
C MET A 31 -12.87 2.30 -2.82
N VAL A 32 -12.20 1.43 -2.08
CA VAL A 32 -12.58 0.04 -1.91
C VAL A 32 -13.53 -0.11 -0.72
N HIS A 33 -14.67 -0.76 -0.93
CA HIS A 33 -15.70 -0.98 0.09
C HIS A 33 -16.11 -2.46 0.19
N HIS A 34 -16.43 -2.90 1.41
CA HIS A 34 -17.08 -4.19 1.67
C HIS A 34 -18.17 -4.01 2.72
N SER A 35 -19.31 -4.66 2.52
CA SER A 35 -20.49 -4.49 3.38
C SER A 35 -20.34 -5.10 4.78
N GLY A 36 -19.31 -5.94 4.97
CA GLY A 36 -19.11 -6.75 6.17
C GLY A 36 -19.94 -8.03 6.19
N GLN A 37 -20.95 -8.15 5.33
CA GLN A 37 -21.81 -9.32 5.27
C GLN A 37 -21.09 -10.53 4.65
N PRO A 38 -21.21 -11.73 5.24
CA PRO A 38 -20.69 -12.95 4.65
C PRO A 38 -21.19 -13.15 3.21
N GLY A 39 -20.28 -13.44 2.28
CA GLY A 39 -20.59 -13.67 0.88
C GLY A 39 -20.84 -12.42 0.04
N SER A 40 -20.75 -11.20 0.62
CA SER A 40 -20.87 -9.97 -0.16
C SER A 40 -19.62 -9.70 -1.01
N ALA A 41 -19.82 -9.17 -2.22
CA ALA A 41 -18.72 -8.77 -3.09
C ALA A 41 -18.00 -7.51 -2.56
N TRP A 42 -16.70 -7.41 -2.83
CA TRP A 42 -15.99 -6.15 -2.68
C TRP A 42 -16.40 -5.19 -3.80
N SER A 43 -16.43 -3.91 -3.50
CA SER A 43 -16.79 -2.85 -4.44
C SER A 43 -15.63 -1.89 -4.64
N LEU A 44 -15.31 -1.58 -5.90
CA LEU A 44 -14.48 -0.45 -6.29
C LEU A 44 -15.39 0.70 -6.70
N ALA A 45 -15.25 1.85 -6.06
CA ALA A 45 -15.96 3.07 -6.41
C ALA A 45 -14.97 4.15 -6.88
N ILE A 46 -15.14 4.62 -8.11
CA ILE A 46 -14.30 5.65 -8.76
C ILE A 46 -15.18 6.57 -9.62
N TYR A 47 -14.66 7.68 -10.12
CA TYR A 47 -15.44 8.61 -10.94
C TYR A 47 -14.68 9.13 -12.16
N GLU A 48 -15.41 9.67 -13.13
CA GLU A 48 -14.86 10.35 -14.30
C GLU A 48 -14.50 11.82 -14.01
N PRO A 49 -13.45 12.37 -14.66
CA PRO A 49 -12.52 11.67 -15.54
C PRO A 49 -11.63 10.69 -14.77
N LEU A 50 -11.33 9.54 -15.37
CA LEU A 50 -10.56 8.48 -14.73
C LEU A 50 -9.13 8.94 -14.40
N ASP A 51 -8.80 9.04 -13.12
CA ASP A 51 -7.41 9.17 -12.67
C ASP A 51 -6.79 7.77 -12.49
N LYS A 52 -5.87 7.42 -13.39
CA LYS A 52 -5.15 6.13 -13.37
C LYS A 52 -4.43 5.87 -12.05
N ARG A 53 -3.97 6.92 -11.36
CA ARG A 53 -3.26 6.80 -10.08
C ARG A 53 -4.22 6.32 -8.99
N ILE A 54 -5.40 6.94 -8.91
CA ILE A 54 -6.45 6.55 -7.98
C ILE A 54 -6.90 5.11 -8.30
N ALA A 55 -7.16 4.81 -9.57
CA ALA A 55 -7.58 3.46 -9.96
C ALA A 55 -6.52 2.40 -9.58
N ALA A 56 -5.24 2.67 -9.84
CA ALA A 56 -4.16 1.75 -9.48
C ALA A 56 -3.99 1.60 -7.96
N HIS A 57 -4.14 2.69 -7.19
CA HIS A 57 -4.13 2.66 -5.73
C HIS A 57 -5.22 1.73 -5.19
N GLU A 58 -6.48 1.97 -5.56
CA GLU A 58 -7.62 1.20 -5.06
C GLU A 58 -7.60 -0.26 -5.54
N LEU A 59 -7.23 -0.50 -6.81
CA LEU A 59 -7.07 -1.86 -7.32
C LEU A 59 -5.97 -2.62 -6.59
N THR A 60 -4.92 -1.95 -6.13
CA THR A 60 -3.85 -2.58 -5.36
C THR A 60 -4.38 -3.17 -4.06
N HIS A 61 -5.25 -2.46 -3.34
CA HIS A 61 -5.89 -3.02 -2.15
C HIS A 61 -6.69 -4.28 -2.46
N LEU A 62 -7.46 -4.30 -3.56
CA LEU A 62 -8.24 -5.48 -3.97
C LEU A 62 -7.34 -6.67 -4.31
N TYR A 63 -6.34 -6.48 -5.16
CA TYR A 63 -5.41 -7.55 -5.56
C TYR A 63 -4.60 -8.05 -4.38
N PHE A 64 -4.10 -7.15 -3.54
CA PHE A 64 -3.25 -7.51 -2.41
C PHE A 64 -4.05 -8.23 -1.33
N ARG A 65 -5.28 -7.79 -1.07
CA ARG A 65 -6.22 -8.54 -0.25
C ARG A 65 -6.49 -9.93 -0.81
N SER A 66 -6.78 -10.05 -2.11
CA SER A 66 -7.02 -11.36 -2.74
C SER A 66 -5.81 -12.28 -2.63
N PHE A 67 -4.59 -11.74 -2.75
CA PHE A 67 -3.36 -12.48 -2.51
C PHE A 67 -3.26 -13.01 -1.06
N PHE A 68 -3.71 -12.23 -0.07
CA PHE A 68 -3.74 -12.65 1.33
C PHE A 68 -4.92 -13.56 1.70
N LYS A 69 -5.96 -13.65 0.85
CA LYS A 69 -7.16 -14.48 1.07
C LYS A 69 -7.76 -14.25 2.48
N ASN A 70 -8.04 -15.33 3.21
CA ASN A 70 -8.56 -15.31 4.58
C ASN A 70 -7.58 -14.69 5.60
N SER A 71 -6.35 -14.36 5.20
CA SER A 71 -5.35 -13.69 6.04
C SER A 71 -5.24 -12.18 5.76
N ALA A 72 -6.22 -11.57 5.10
CA ALA A 72 -6.22 -10.13 4.81
C ALA A 72 -5.99 -9.23 6.05
N GLY A 73 -6.50 -9.63 7.23
CA GLY A 73 -6.26 -8.90 8.48
C GLY A 73 -4.80 -8.92 8.97
N ARG A 74 -3.93 -9.72 8.34
CA ARG A 74 -2.49 -9.77 8.61
C ARG A 74 -1.68 -8.78 7.79
N ILE A 75 -2.27 -8.12 6.79
CA ILE A 75 -1.55 -7.13 5.99
C ILE A 75 -1.22 -5.93 6.89
N PRO A 76 0.06 -5.59 7.10
CA PRO A 76 0.43 -4.38 7.84
C PRO A 76 -0.03 -3.13 7.10
N LEU A 77 -0.49 -2.11 7.82
CA LEU A 77 -0.99 -0.86 7.24
C LEU A 77 0.04 -0.23 6.28
N TRP A 78 1.29 -0.06 6.73
CA TRP A 78 2.37 0.53 5.92
C TRP A 78 2.63 -0.26 4.62
N LEU A 79 2.43 -1.57 4.64
CA LEU A 79 2.67 -2.44 3.47
C LEU A 79 1.53 -2.30 2.47
N ASN A 80 0.29 -2.26 2.95
CA ASN A 80 -0.90 -2.07 2.11
C ASN A 80 -0.87 -0.70 1.41
N GLU A 81 -0.73 0.37 2.19
CA GLU A 81 -0.72 1.75 1.69
C GLU A 81 0.54 2.02 0.85
N GLY A 82 1.71 1.56 1.31
CA GLY A 82 2.96 1.78 0.59
C GLY A 82 3.01 1.09 -0.77
N LEU A 83 2.40 -0.10 -0.89
CA LEU A 83 2.28 -0.77 -2.19
C LEU A 83 1.28 -0.04 -3.09
N ALA A 84 0.15 0.42 -2.55
CA ALA A 84 -0.85 1.18 -3.30
C ALA A 84 -0.29 2.51 -3.82
N GLU A 85 0.44 3.25 -3.00
CA GLU A 85 1.17 4.47 -3.40
C GLU A 85 2.20 4.21 -4.50
N MET A 86 2.97 3.12 -4.38
CA MET A 86 3.95 2.77 -5.41
C MET A 86 3.29 2.36 -6.73
N MET A 87 2.17 1.64 -6.69
CA MET A 87 1.41 1.29 -7.90
C MET A 87 0.75 2.52 -8.53
N ALA A 88 0.23 3.44 -7.72
CA ALA A 88 -0.29 4.73 -8.17
C ALA A 88 0.78 5.56 -8.88
N GLU A 89 2.00 5.58 -8.35
CA GLU A 89 3.16 6.21 -8.98
C GLU A 89 3.50 5.58 -10.33
N GLU A 90 3.62 4.25 -10.40
CA GLU A 90 3.91 3.53 -11.65
C GLU A 90 2.82 3.80 -12.71
N ALA A 91 1.54 3.86 -12.31
CA ALA A 91 0.42 4.16 -13.19
C ALA A 91 0.41 5.62 -13.70
N ALA A 92 1.06 6.54 -12.97
CA ALA A 92 1.26 7.93 -13.42
C ALA A 92 2.29 8.05 -14.56
N GLY A 93 3.13 7.03 -14.76
CA GLY A 93 4.26 7.02 -15.68
C GLY A 93 5.60 7.28 -14.97
N SER A 94 6.62 6.52 -15.37
CA SER A 94 7.94 6.37 -14.70
C SER A 94 8.83 7.61 -14.62
N GLY A 95 8.35 8.79 -15.02
CA GLY A 95 9.14 10.01 -15.11
C GLY A 95 9.08 10.94 -13.90
N ARG A 96 8.31 10.60 -12.84
CA ARG A 96 8.01 11.56 -11.76
C ARG A 96 8.71 11.29 -10.42
N VAL A 97 9.23 10.09 -10.18
CA VAL A 97 9.82 9.73 -8.88
C VAL A 97 11.27 9.26 -9.05
N PRO A 98 12.22 9.79 -8.26
CA PRO A 98 13.60 9.34 -8.28
C PRO A 98 13.75 7.83 -8.10
N ALA A 99 14.89 7.28 -8.52
CA ALA A 99 15.23 5.88 -8.26
C ALA A 99 15.20 5.55 -6.76
N SER A 100 15.53 6.53 -5.89
CA SER A 100 15.46 6.47 -4.42
C SER A 100 14.04 6.62 -3.84
N GLY A 101 13.01 6.73 -4.69
CA GLY A 101 11.62 6.88 -4.24
C GLY A 101 11.23 8.31 -3.86
N PRO A 102 10.06 8.49 -3.23
CA PRO A 102 9.62 9.81 -2.77
C PRO A 102 10.51 10.31 -1.63
N ALA A 103 10.70 11.64 -1.57
CA ALA A 103 11.42 12.26 -0.47
C ALA A 103 10.63 12.14 0.84
N VAL A 104 11.28 11.64 1.89
CA VAL A 104 10.71 11.53 3.24
C VAL A 104 11.38 12.56 4.13
N LYS A 105 10.73 13.71 4.33
CA LYS A 105 11.34 14.87 5.03
C LYS A 105 11.58 14.62 6.52
N LYS A 106 10.65 13.93 7.20
CA LYS A 106 10.68 13.66 8.63
C LYS A 106 10.20 12.22 8.90
N PRO A 107 11.05 11.21 8.65
CA PRO A 107 10.64 9.82 8.86
C PRO A 107 10.40 9.52 10.34
N SER A 108 9.27 8.92 10.66
CA SER A 108 9.04 8.31 11.98
C SER A 108 9.97 7.11 12.17
N PRO A 109 10.45 6.82 13.40
CA PRO A 109 11.24 5.63 13.67
C PRO A 109 10.51 4.36 13.21
N LEU A 110 11.22 3.45 12.52
CA LEU A 110 10.57 2.26 11.96
C LEU A 110 9.92 1.37 13.04
N LYS A 111 10.47 1.35 14.25
CA LYS A 111 9.88 0.59 15.37
C LYS A 111 8.42 0.94 15.60
N ASP A 112 8.11 2.24 15.61
CA ASP A 112 6.76 2.75 15.90
C ASP A 112 5.91 2.72 14.63
N PHE A 113 6.51 3.11 13.50
CA PHE A 113 5.85 3.15 12.20
C PHE A 113 5.31 1.78 11.75
N LEU A 114 6.09 0.71 11.93
CA LEU A 114 5.69 -0.64 11.52
C LEU A 114 4.54 -1.22 12.40
N ALA A 115 4.33 -0.65 13.59
CA ALA A 115 3.28 -1.08 14.52
C ALA A 115 1.93 -0.38 14.27
N LEU A 116 1.89 0.68 13.46
CA LEU A 116 0.68 1.45 13.18
C LEU A 116 -0.42 0.57 12.56
N ARG A 117 -1.63 0.70 13.10
CA ARG A 117 -2.86 0.06 12.61
C ARG A 117 -3.83 1.02 11.94
N GLN A 118 -3.63 2.32 12.17
CA GLN A 118 -4.32 3.42 11.51
C GLN A 118 -3.32 4.54 11.22
N VAL A 119 -3.59 5.34 10.19
CA VAL A 119 -2.82 6.55 9.92
C VAL A 119 -3.13 7.55 11.04
N PRO A 120 -2.14 8.07 11.77
CA PRO A 120 -2.39 9.07 12.80
C PRO A 120 -2.99 10.35 12.22
N ASP A 121 -3.88 10.99 12.98
CA ASP A 121 -4.52 12.24 12.56
C ASP A 121 -3.47 13.32 12.27
N GLY A 122 -3.60 13.97 11.11
CA GLY A 122 -2.67 15.00 10.67
C GLY A 122 -1.29 14.49 10.19
N ALA A 123 -1.00 13.19 10.30
CA ALA A 123 0.29 12.60 9.91
C ALA A 123 0.28 11.94 8.52
N SER A 124 -0.77 12.15 7.72
CA SER A 124 -0.86 11.59 6.36
C SER A 124 0.28 12.08 5.46
N GLY A 125 0.71 13.33 5.64
CA GLY A 125 1.81 13.94 4.89
C GLY A 125 3.17 13.27 5.12
N GLU A 126 3.40 12.67 6.29
CA GLU A 126 4.61 11.88 6.56
C GLU A 126 4.40 10.38 6.29
N PHE A 127 3.22 9.85 6.64
CA PHE A 127 2.94 8.42 6.62
C PHE A 127 3.03 7.83 5.20
N TYR A 128 2.30 8.38 4.23
CA TYR A 128 2.22 7.80 2.89
C TYR A 128 3.57 7.85 2.15
N PRO A 129 4.32 8.97 2.15
CA PRO A 129 5.67 9.00 1.56
C PRO A 129 6.62 8.00 2.20
N GLN A 130 6.57 7.84 3.53
CA GLN A 130 7.41 6.86 4.23
C GLN A 130 7.03 5.41 3.88
N ALA A 131 5.74 5.09 3.86
CA ALA A 131 5.22 3.77 3.49
C ALA A 131 5.65 3.42 2.06
N HIS A 132 5.43 4.33 1.12
CA HIS A 132 5.84 4.20 -0.27
C HIS A 132 7.36 3.99 -0.38
N SER A 133 8.16 4.88 0.24
CA SER A 133 9.63 4.78 0.21
C SER A 133 10.12 3.42 0.72
N LEU A 134 9.58 2.94 1.85
CA LEU A 134 9.96 1.66 2.44
C LEU A 134 9.56 0.47 1.55
N VAL A 135 8.35 0.44 1.01
CA VAL A 135 7.91 -0.62 0.09
C VAL A 135 8.76 -0.62 -1.19
N ARG A 136 9.06 0.56 -1.74
CA ARG A 136 9.93 0.68 -2.91
C ARG A 136 11.34 0.17 -2.62
N PHE A 137 11.91 0.49 -1.46
CA PHE A 137 13.19 -0.05 -1.02
C PHE A 137 13.18 -1.59 -1.00
N LEU A 138 12.16 -2.19 -0.39
CA LEU A 138 12.04 -3.64 -0.27
C LEU A 138 11.82 -4.31 -1.63
N LYS A 139 10.98 -3.76 -2.50
CA LYS A 139 10.62 -4.38 -3.78
C LYS A 139 11.56 -4.05 -4.94
N LYS A 140 11.88 -2.77 -5.14
CA LYS A 140 12.65 -2.30 -6.33
C LYS A 140 14.15 -2.28 -6.06
N ALA A 141 14.57 -1.77 -4.90
CA ALA A 141 16.00 -1.61 -4.61
C ALA A 141 16.66 -2.91 -4.12
N ASN A 142 15.91 -3.78 -3.45
CA ASN A 142 16.38 -5.09 -3.02
C ASN A 142 16.06 -6.18 -4.06
N SER A 143 14.82 -6.68 -4.09
CA SER A 143 14.42 -7.71 -5.06
C SER A 143 12.90 -7.94 -5.04
N PRO A 144 12.22 -7.97 -6.21
CA PRO A 144 10.82 -8.35 -6.29
C PRO A 144 10.53 -9.75 -5.74
N LEU A 145 11.46 -10.71 -5.92
CA LEU A 145 11.31 -12.09 -5.42
C LEU A 145 11.41 -12.15 -3.89
N LYS A 146 12.29 -11.35 -3.28
CA LYS A 146 12.37 -11.22 -1.81
C LYS A 146 11.11 -10.57 -1.25
N PHE A 147 10.58 -9.55 -1.93
CA PHE A 147 9.32 -8.91 -1.55
C PHE A 147 8.14 -9.88 -1.60
N GLU A 148 8.04 -10.65 -2.68
CA GLU A 148 7.02 -11.69 -2.78
C GLU A 148 7.17 -12.76 -1.68
N LYS A 149 8.41 -13.21 -1.40
CA LYS A 149 8.68 -14.15 -0.29
C LYS A 149 8.21 -13.59 1.05
N PHE A 150 8.53 -12.34 1.35
CA PHE A 150 8.09 -11.66 2.56
C PHE A 150 6.55 -11.62 2.65
N CYS A 151 5.86 -11.18 1.60
CA CYS A 151 4.41 -11.13 1.56
C CYS A 151 3.76 -12.52 1.72
N ARG A 152 4.31 -13.57 1.08
CA ARG A 152 3.83 -14.95 1.26
C ARG A 152 3.98 -15.42 2.71
N GLN A 153 5.12 -15.15 3.34
CA GLN A 153 5.35 -15.53 4.73
C GLN A 153 4.34 -14.85 5.67
N LEU A 154 4.07 -13.56 5.49
CA LEU A 154 3.04 -12.85 6.26
C LEU A 154 1.64 -13.46 6.04
N ARG A 155 1.28 -13.74 4.78
CA ARG A 155 0.02 -14.41 4.43
C ARG A 155 -0.10 -15.74 5.17
N ASP A 156 0.97 -16.54 5.15
CA ASP A 156 1.00 -17.88 5.72
C ASP A 156 1.12 -17.88 7.26
N GLY A 157 1.18 -16.70 7.88
CA GLY A 157 1.09 -16.52 9.35
C GLY A 157 2.42 -16.38 10.06
N GLU A 158 3.51 -16.15 9.32
CA GLU A 158 4.81 -15.87 9.91
C GLU A 158 4.81 -14.50 10.62
N GLN A 159 5.56 -14.41 11.71
CA GLN A 159 5.79 -13.17 12.43
C GLN A 159 6.60 -12.19 11.57
N PRO A 160 6.25 -10.88 11.54
CA PRO A 160 6.90 -9.91 10.67
C PRO A 160 8.43 -9.86 10.76
N GLY A 161 9.00 -9.93 11.97
CA GLY A 161 10.46 -9.94 12.16
C GLY A 161 11.13 -11.17 11.55
N ARG A 162 10.55 -12.37 11.74
CA ARG A 162 11.06 -13.62 11.15
C ARG A 162 10.91 -13.64 9.64
N ALA A 163 9.79 -13.13 9.11
CA ALA A 163 9.59 -12.99 7.67
C ALA A 163 10.61 -12.01 7.06
N MET A 164 10.86 -10.88 7.74
CA MET A 164 11.83 -9.88 7.30
C MET A 164 13.25 -10.46 7.28
N PHE A 165 13.65 -11.16 8.35
CA PHE A 165 14.93 -11.86 8.41
C PHE A 165 15.05 -12.93 7.32
N SER A 166 14.04 -13.77 7.14
CA SER A 166 14.06 -14.85 6.15
C SER A 166 14.13 -14.33 4.71
N ALA A 167 13.46 -13.22 4.40
CA ALA A 167 13.45 -12.65 3.06
C ALA A 167 14.67 -11.78 2.74
N TYR A 168 15.14 -10.99 3.71
CA TYR A 168 16.14 -9.94 3.49
C TYR A 168 17.40 -10.05 4.35
N GLY A 169 17.38 -10.83 5.43
CA GLY A 169 18.49 -10.96 6.38
C GLY A 169 18.53 -9.87 7.46
N PHE A 170 17.56 -8.95 7.51
CA PHE A 170 17.47 -7.95 8.59
C PHE A 170 17.04 -8.62 9.90
N MET A 171 17.93 -8.62 10.90
CA MET A 171 17.68 -9.27 12.20
C MET A 171 16.82 -8.39 13.09
N THR A 172 17.00 -7.06 12.99
CA THR A 172 16.30 -6.07 13.79
C THR A 172 15.64 -5.00 12.93
N THR A 173 14.67 -4.29 13.51
CA THR A 173 14.09 -3.10 12.89
C THR A 173 15.13 -2.00 12.64
N ALA A 174 16.17 -1.93 13.48
CA ALA A 174 17.26 -0.97 13.31
C ALA A 174 18.13 -1.29 12.07
N ASP A 175 18.37 -2.57 11.79
CA ASP A 175 19.10 -2.99 10.59
C ASP A 175 18.34 -2.56 9.32
N LEU A 176 17.03 -2.82 9.29
CA LEU A 176 16.14 -2.40 8.21
C LEU A 176 16.15 -0.87 8.07
N GLU A 177 16.00 -0.14 9.17
CA GLU A 177 15.94 1.31 9.17
C GLU A 177 17.24 1.94 8.66
N SER A 178 18.38 1.45 9.12
CA SER A 178 19.70 1.90 8.66
C SER A 178 19.90 1.65 7.17
N ALA A 179 19.57 0.45 6.69
CA ALA A 179 19.69 0.10 5.28
C ALA A 179 18.76 0.93 4.38
N TRP A 180 17.51 1.12 4.81
CA TRP A 180 16.53 1.95 4.11
C TRP A 180 16.94 3.42 4.06
N LYS A 181 17.32 4.03 5.20
CA LYS A 181 17.78 5.43 5.25
C LYS A 181 19.01 5.66 4.37
N LYS A 182 19.97 4.73 4.37
CA LYS A 182 21.15 4.79 3.50
C LYS A 182 20.78 4.76 2.01
N TRP A 183 19.75 4.01 1.63
CA TRP A 183 19.26 3.99 0.26
C TRP A 183 18.47 5.26 -0.09
N ALA A 184 17.58 5.72 0.80
CA ALA A 184 16.74 6.90 0.58
C ALA A 184 17.55 8.20 0.50
N ALA A 185 18.71 8.27 1.16
CA ALA A 185 19.62 9.41 1.12
C ALA A 185 20.48 9.47 -0.17
N ARG A 186 20.39 8.49 -1.07
CA ARG A 186 21.18 8.51 -2.31
C ARG A 186 20.68 9.62 -3.23
N PRO A 187 21.59 10.43 -3.82
CA PRO A 187 21.21 11.38 -4.84
C PRO A 187 20.59 10.64 -6.03
N ALA A 188 19.65 11.29 -6.72
CA ALA A 188 19.19 10.79 -8.02
C ALA A 188 20.40 10.72 -8.97
N PRO A 189 20.51 9.65 -9.79
CA PRO A 189 21.55 9.56 -10.81
C PRO A 189 21.49 10.71 -11.80
#